data_AF-A0A1F3R4A3-F1
#
_entry.id   AF-A0A1F3R4A3-F1
#
_cell.length_a   1.000
_cell.length_b   1.000
_cell.length_c   1.000
_cell.angle_alpha   90.00
_cell.angle_beta   90.00
_cell.angle_gamma   90.00
#
_symmetry.space_group_name_H-M   'P 1'
#
loop_
_entity.id
_entity.type
_entity.pdbx_description
1 polymer ?
#
loop_
_entity_poly.entity_id
_entity_poly.type
_entity_poly.pdbx_seq_one_letter_code
_entity_poly.pdbx_strand_id
1 'polypeptide(L)' 'MNAPTTAIFCSTVPEFGFGPLADNSKIIETKDRLNCRPCGLHGFRKCPKNHFLCANSIDVKYFLSDATK' A
#
# COMPACT_ATOMS: atom_id res chain seq x y z
N MET A 1 -12.28 -6.51 -16.65
CA MET A 1 -13.31 -5.89 -15.79
C MET A 1 -12.69 -4.65 -15.17
N ASN A 2 -13.30 -3.47 -15.33
CA ASN A 2 -12.81 -2.19 -14.82
C ASN A 2 -13.52 -1.85 -13.50
N ALA A 3 -13.19 -2.58 -12.43
CA ALA A 3 -13.82 -2.41 -11.12
C ALA A 3 -13.07 -1.35 -10.29
N PRO A 4 -13.76 -0.55 -9.46
CA PRO A 4 -13.11 0.31 -8.48
C PRO A 4 -12.08 -0.47 -7.67
N THR A 5 -10.83 0.00 -7.64
CA THR A 5 -9.71 -0.75 -7.07
C THR A 5 -8.88 0.11 -6.15
N THR A 6 -8.82 -0.26 -4.87
CA THR A 6 -7.89 0.32 -3.90
C THR A 6 -6.73 -0.65 -3.68
N ALA A 7 -5.52 -0.24 -4.10
CA ALA A 7 -4.29 -1.01 -3.91
C ALA A 7 -3.53 -0.52 -2.67
N ILE A 8 -3.13 -1.44 -1.80
CA ILE A 8 -2.40 -1.12 -0.57
C ILE A 8 -0.96 -1.62 -0.69
N PHE A 9 0.01 -0.72 -0.57
CA PHE A 9 1.43 -1.02 -0.68
C PHE A 9 2.12 -0.96 0.70
N CYS A 10 2.54 -2.13 1.18
CA CYS A 10 3.26 -2.26 2.45
C CYS A 10 4.74 -2.60 2.22
N SER A 11 5.04 -3.86 1.89
CA SER A 11 6.42 -4.36 1.76
C SER A 11 7.11 -3.87 0.48
N THR A 12 6.33 -3.58 -0.56
CA THR A 12 6.76 -3.02 -1.84
C THR A 12 6.29 -1.58 -1.98
N VAL A 13 6.62 -0.97 -3.12
CA VAL A 13 6.32 0.42 -3.44
C VAL A 13 5.66 0.51 -4.82
N PRO A 14 4.74 1.45 -5.06
CA PRO A 14 4.03 1.57 -6.34
C PRO A 14 4.95 1.89 -7.52
N GLU A 15 6.11 2.50 -7.29
CA GLU A 15 7.12 2.87 -8.29
C GLU A 15 7.70 1.66 -9.04
N PHE A 16 7.51 0.44 -8.53
CA PHE A 16 7.81 -0.78 -9.28
C PHE A 16 6.88 -1.02 -10.48
N GLY A 17 5.84 -0.21 -10.66
CA GLY A 17 4.94 -0.26 -11.81
C GLY A 17 3.77 -1.23 -11.67
N PHE A 18 3.56 -1.82 -10.49
CA PHE A 18 2.46 -2.76 -10.19
C PHE A 18 1.21 -2.07 -9.63
N GLY A 19 0.96 -0.84 -10.06
CA GLY A 19 -0.23 -0.08 -9.66
C GLY A 19 -1.53 -0.64 -10.25
N PRO A 20 -2.69 -0.30 -9.67
CA PRO A 20 -3.99 -0.65 -10.24
C PRO A 20 -4.21 0.02 -11.61
N LEU A 21 -4.84 -0.70 -12.54
CA LEU A 21 -5.16 -0.20 -13.89
C LEU A 21 -6.60 0.34 -14.03
N ALA A 22 -7.39 0.29 -12.96
CA ALA A 22 -8.78 0.75 -13.00
C ALA A 22 -8.87 2.28 -13.11
N ASP A 23 -9.88 2.78 -13.83
CA ASP A 23 -10.10 4.23 -13.96
C ASP A 23 -10.40 4.86 -12.59
N ASN A 24 -11.24 4.20 -11.80
CA ASN A 24 -11.42 4.52 -10.39
C ASN A 24 -10.43 3.70 -9.56
N SER A 25 -9.21 4.21 -9.44
CA SER A 25 -8.18 3.57 -8.64
C SER A 25 -7.59 4.50 -7.58
N LYS A 26 -7.17 3.88 -6.47
CA LYS A 26 -6.53 4.54 -5.35
C LYS A 26 -5.34 3.72 -4.89
N ILE A 27 -4.26 4.41 -4.55
CA ILE A 27 -3.07 3.82 -3.92
C ILE A 27 -3.02 4.30 -2.47
N ILE A 28 -2.89 3.35 -1.55
CA ILE A 28 -2.70 3.62 -0.11
C ILE A 28 -1.36 3.02 0.31
N GLU A 29 -0.55 3.82 0.98
CA GLU A 29 0.74 3.42 1.53
C GLU A 29 1.08 4.29 2.74
N THR A 30 2.03 3.84 3.55
CA THR A 30 2.56 4.63 4.67
C THR A 30 3.11 5.97 4.18
N LYS A 31 2.88 7.03 4.97
CA LYS A 31 3.52 8.33 4.76
C LYS A 31 4.91 8.41 5.40
N ASP A 32 5.26 7.42 6.23
CA ASP A 32 6.55 7.36 6.89
C ASP A 32 7.64 6.96 5.89
N ARG A 33 8.77 7.66 5.98
CA ARG A 33 10.00 7.23 5.29
C ARG A 33 10.64 6.12 6.10
N LEU A 34 10.47 4.88 5.63
CA LEU A 34 11.01 3.70 6.30
C LEU A 34 12.28 3.21 5.58
N ASN A 35 13.42 3.22 6.27
CA ASN A 35 14.69 2.73 5.73
C ASN A 35 14.67 1.24 5.31
N CYS A 36 13.67 0.48 5.76
CA CYS A 36 13.47 -0.92 5.38
C CYS A 36 12.54 -1.12 4.17
N ARG A 37 12.05 -0.04 3.54
CA ARG A 37 11.07 -0.06 2.45
C ARG A 37 11.68 0.56 1.17
N PRO A 38 11.55 -0.08 -0.01
CA PRO A 38 10.97 -1.41 -0.25
C PRO A 38 11.80 -2.51 0.43
N CYS A 39 11.13 -3.56 0.91
CA CYS A 39 11.83 -4.68 1.54
C CYS A 39 12.57 -5.56 0.51
N GLY A 40 12.11 -5.57 -0.74
CA GLY A 40 12.66 -6.32 -1.87
C GLY A 40 11.73 -6.21 -3.08
N LEU A 41 12.11 -6.81 -4.23
CA LEU A 41 11.34 -6.69 -5.49
C LEU A 41 9.89 -7.21 -5.38
N HIS A 42 9.68 -8.31 -4.65
CA HIS A 42 8.37 -8.93 -4.43
C HIS A 42 7.94 -8.94 -2.95
N GLY A 43 8.62 -8.15 -2.12
CA GLY A 43 8.41 -8.16 -0.67
C GLY A 43 8.83 -9.49 -0.01
N PHE A 44 8.46 -9.65 1.25
CA PHE A 44 8.75 -10.86 2.04
C PHE A 44 7.50 -11.39 2.73
N ARG A 45 7.50 -12.70 3.03
CA ARG A 45 6.42 -13.34 3.82
C ARG A 45 6.27 -12.75 5.24
N LYS A 46 7.35 -12.23 5.80
CA LYS A 46 7.38 -11.62 7.14
C LYS A 46 8.21 -10.35 7.11
N CYS A 47 7.80 -9.34 7.88
CA CYS A 47 8.59 -8.13 8.06
C CYS A 47 9.97 -8.50 8.65
N PRO A 48 11.10 -8.22 7.96
CA PRO A 48 12.43 -8.58 8.45
C PRO A 48 12.83 -7.78 9.70
N LYS A 49 12.12 -6.70 10.00
CA LYS A 49 12.32 -5.85 11.18
C LYS A 49 11.29 -6.10 12.29
N ASN A 50 10.37 -7.06 12.11
CA ASN A 50 9.35 -7.48 13.09
C ASN A 50 8.39 -6.38 13.62
N HIS A 51 8.35 -5.18 13.02
CA HIS A 51 7.44 -4.10 13.45
C HIS A 51 6.25 -3.88 12.48
N PHE A 52 6.41 -4.25 11.21
CA PHE A 52 5.40 -4.08 10.14
C PHE A 52 4.79 -2.67 10.06
N LEU A 53 5.66 -1.65 10.20
CA LEU A 53 5.24 -0.24 10.30
C LEU A 53 4.65 0.27 8.98
N CYS A 54 5.08 -0.26 7.84
CA CYS A 54 4.54 0.12 6.53
C CYS A 54 3.04 -0.13 6.38
N ALA A 55 2.46 -1.04 7.16
CA ALA A 55 1.01 -1.24 7.25
C ALA A 55 0.42 -0.51 8.46
N ASN A 56 1.03 -0.69 9.64
CA ASN A 56 0.46 -0.21 10.91
C ASN A 56 0.43 1.32 11.07
N SER A 57 1.21 2.06 10.28
CA SER A 57 1.22 3.53 10.28
C SER A 57 0.14 4.15 9.39
N ILE A 58 -0.57 3.35 8.59
CA ILE A 58 -1.61 3.87 7.68
C ILE A 58 -2.86 4.20 8.51
N ASP A 59 -3.28 5.47 8.48
CA ASP A 59 -4.52 5.90 9.14
C ASP A 59 -5.75 5.29 8.45
N VAL A 60 -6.61 4.63 9.23
CA VAL A 60 -7.83 3.98 8.76
C VAL A 60 -8.79 4.97 8.09
N LYS A 61 -8.72 6.26 8.42
CA LYS A 61 -9.54 7.31 7.77
C LYS A 61 -9.33 7.37 6.27
N TYR A 62 -8.14 7.01 5.76
CA TYR A 62 -7.88 6.95 4.32
C TYR A 62 -8.67 5.86 3.60
N PHE A 63 -9.22 4.88 4.31
CA PHE A 63 -10.07 3.83 3.75
C PHE A 63 -11.55 4.26 3.70
N LEU A 64 -11.99 4.99 4.72
CA LEU A 64 -13.40 5.29 4.94
C LEU A 64 -13.92 6.48 4.13
N SER A 65 -13.04 7.27 3.52
CA SER A 65 -13.40 8.46 2.75
C SER A 65 -14.21 8.16 1.47
N ASP A 66 -14.21 6.92 0.99
CA ASP A 66 -14.75 6.55 -0.33
C ASP A 66 -15.86 5.49 -0.28
N ALA A 67 -16.20 4.96 0.90
CA ALA A 67 -17.24 3.92 1.04
C ALA A 67 -18.69 4.49 1.04
N THR A 68 -18.85 5.79 0.83
CA THR A 68 -20.13 6.51 0.96
C THR A 68 -20.55 7.27 -0.30
N LYS A 69 -19.96 6.98 -1.47
CA LYS A 69 -20.45 7.48 -2.76
C LYS A 69 -21.12 6.38 -3.58
#